data_AF-A0AAV9IES7-F1
#
_entry.id   AF-A0AAV9IES7-F1
#
_cell.length_a   1.000
_cell.length_b   1.000
_cell.length_c   1.000
_cell.angle_alpha   90.00
_cell.angle_beta   90.00
_cell.angle_gamma   90.00
#
_symmetry.space_group_name_H-M   'P 1'
#
loop_
_entity.id
_entity.type
_entity.pdbx_description
1 polymer ?
#
loop_
_entity_poly.entity_id
_entity_poly.type
_entity_poly.pdbx_seq_one_letter_code
_entity_poly.pdbx_strand_id
1 'polypeptide(L)'
;MSVSTDNRETDEFTERYAVDGIEEEMSREGEHPSSWLTPASISNKPSSFHTKAYGFTNHWLEHLLRDVLMLSLFSIFGVLTRIGLSLLFGPQHANVTSKTGALFYDLPPNAVGSFFMGIFVGGKSYIPNQSAPTIYLSFTTGYMGSVTTFASWNQQAVEMFAGGNKVAALFELVIGVELCYFSFMLGLHSELALKGLVRNYLRRLVQQPQEEETNNTSNGEYVQQPANTKGNGVVATEETPSRSSMVGSISRTSLEGHLEQIQRMLNSRKSTSSHSRRSISDDLLGPLAFHVNSIIERIGRKTISDERYQKDQVAVPSTQSAAVSKSVQKAAEESQRFSNKIILVGGFLFFVLAYGGFISAAVVDTDRQRRSYWFACIFGPFGAVSRWQLAALNRNIVWFPKGTFITNMIASAFDAAFAAILLYHEEYWTFVVLHGLSLGFCGDMSTVSTFVGEMYSIEKIRHKYLYVLISVIVGQVIGLLIYGIPYWVR
;
A
#
# COMPACT_ATOMS: atom_id res chain seq x y z
N MET A 1 8.65 -35.08 -45.76
CA MET A 1 7.49 -35.32 -44.87
C MET A 1 7.68 -34.46 -43.63
N SER A 2 7.07 -33.28 -43.63
CA SER A 2 7.02 -32.35 -42.50
C SER A 2 5.61 -32.41 -41.93
N VAL A 3 5.47 -32.88 -40.69
CA VAL A 3 4.19 -32.90 -39.97
C VAL A 3 4.24 -31.80 -38.92
N SER A 4 3.41 -30.78 -39.11
CA SER A 4 3.07 -29.76 -38.13
C SER A 4 2.08 -30.34 -37.12
N THR A 5 2.40 -30.29 -35.82
CA THR A 5 1.45 -30.56 -34.74
C THR A 5 0.87 -29.24 -34.23
N ASP A 6 -0.46 -29.19 -34.25
CA ASP A 6 -1.35 -28.07 -33.97
C ASP A 6 -1.43 -27.80 -32.45
N ASN A 7 -1.07 -26.60 -32.01
CA ASN A 7 -1.21 -26.11 -30.63
C ASN A 7 -2.54 -25.35 -30.52
N ARG A 8 -3.67 -26.07 -30.40
CA ARG A 8 -4.99 -25.44 -30.34
C ARG A 8 -5.86 -25.77 -29.13
N GLU A 9 -5.37 -26.55 -28.17
CA GLU A 9 -6.19 -26.93 -26.99
C GLU A 9 -5.81 -26.25 -25.67
N THR A 10 -4.79 -25.38 -25.63
CA THR A 10 -4.41 -24.63 -24.41
C THR A 10 -5.02 -23.24 -24.28
N ASP A 11 -5.67 -22.73 -25.32
CA ASP A 11 -6.20 -21.35 -25.32
C ASP A 11 -7.65 -21.25 -24.79
N GLU A 12 -8.42 -22.34 -24.78
CA GLU A 12 -9.86 -22.27 -24.46
C GLU A 12 -10.18 -22.19 -22.96
N PHE A 13 -9.22 -22.45 -22.06
CA PHE A 13 -9.43 -22.36 -20.61
C PHE A 13 -9.08 -20.97 -20.04
N THR A 14 -8.27 -20.19 -20.76
CA THR A 14 -7.84 -18.83 -20.34
C THR A 14 -8.88 -17.77 -20.72
N GLU A 15 -9.73 -18.04 -21.72
CA GLU A 15 -10.65 -17.05 -22.29
C GLU A 15 -11.95 -16.81 -21.50
N ARG A 16 -12.32 -17.63 -20.51
CA ARG A 16 -13.63 -17.48 -19.82
C ARG A 16 -13.62 -16.69 -18.52
N TYR A 17 -12.45 -16.26 -18.05
CA TYR A 17 -12.33 -15.40 -16.86
C TYR A 17 -11.40 -14.21 -17.07
N ALA A 18 -10.98 -13.95 -18.31
CA ALA A 18 -10.28 -12.72 -18.66
C ALA A 18 -11.24 -11.54 -18.46
N VAL A 19 -10.94 -10.73 -17.45
CA VAL A 19 -11.55 -9.41 -17.28
C VAL A 19 -10.96 -8.53 -18.40
N ASP A 20 -11.56 -8.64 -19.59
CA ASP A 20 -11.13 -8.18 -20.94
C ASP A 20 -10.90 -6.65 -21.10
N GLY A 21 -10.16 -6.07 -20.18
CA GLY A 21 -9.72 -4.68 -20.26
C GLY A 21 -8.62 -4.32 -19.27
N ILE A 22 -8.35 -5.18 -18.29
CA ILE A 22 -7.35 -4.92 -17.25
C ILE A 22 -5.94 -5.30 -17.72
N GLU A 23 -5.79 -6.41 -18.46
CA GLU A 23 -4.48 -6.87 -18.98
C GLU A 23 -4.03 -6.09 -20.22
N GLU A 24 -4.95 -5.70 -21.11
CA GLU A 24 -4.64 -4.84 -22.26
C GLU A 24 -4.20 -3.44 -21.82
N GLU A 25 -4.75 -2.90 -20.72
CA GLU A 25 -4.38 -1.57 -20.24
C GLU A 25 -3.00 -1.59 -19.53
N MET A 26 -2.65 -2.70 -18.86
CA MET A 26 -1.28 -2.96 -18.38
C MET A 26 -0.25 -3.14 -19.50
N SER A 27 -0.69 -3.54 -20.69
CA SER A 27 0.17 -3.79 -21.85
C SER A 27 0.29 -2.58 -22.80
N ARG A 28 -0.74 -1.71 -22.84
CA ARG A 28 -0.77 -0.49 -23.69
C ARG A 28 0.04 0.67 -23.12
N GLU A 29 0.13 0.80 -21.80
CA GLU A 29 1.16 1.62 -21.17
C GLU A 29 2.45 0.79 -21.24
N GLY A 30 3.37 1.09 -22.18
CA GLY A 30 4.63 0.37 -22.38
C GLY A 30 5.61 0.37 -21.20
N GLU A 31 5.13 0.60 -19.97
CA GLU A 31 5.83 0.42 -18.71
C GLU A 31 5.50 -0.97 -18.15
N HIS A 32 6.38 -1.93 -18.40
CA HIS A 32 6.41 -3.13 -17.56
C HIS A 32 6.45 -2.67 -16.08
N PRO A 33 5.66 -3.27 -15.15
CA PRO A 33 5.68 -2.94 -13.73
C PRO A 33 7.09 -3.00 -13.10
N SER A 34 8.02 -3.70 -13.75
CA SER A 34 9.39 -3.90 -13.27
C SER A 34 10.29 -2.67 -13.33
N SER A 35 9.96 -1.62 -14.11
CA SER A 35 10.85 -0.45 -14.23
C SER A 35 10.93 0.41 -12.95
N TRP A 36 9.87 0.42 -12.13
CA TRP A 36 9.78 1.21 -10.90
C TRP A 36 9.60 0.38 -9.61
N LEU A 37 9.18 -0.88 -9.71
CA LEU A 37 9.20 -1.84 -8.59
C LEU A 37 10.56 -2.54 -8.49
N THR A 38 11.43 -2.01 -7.63
CA THR A 38 12.67 -2.68 -7.22
C THR A 38 12.58 -3.10 -5.75
N PRO A 39 13.38 -4.08 -5.28
CA PRO A 39 13.47 -4.38 -3.86
C PRO A 39 13.72 -3.14 -2.98
N ALA A 40 14.57 -2.22 -3.47
CA ALA A 40 14.86 -0.96 -2.80
C ALA A 40 13.65 0.01 -2.74
N SER A 41 12.78 -0.01 -3.75
CA SER A 41 11.57 0.81 -3.77
C SER A 41 10.47 0.25 -2.88
N ILE A 42 10.53 -1.04 -2.55
CA ILE A 42 9.61 -1.74 -1.63
C ILE A 42 10.09 -1.55 -0.18
N SER A 43 11.39 -1.61 0.06
CA SER A 43 11.99 -1.42 1.39
C SER A 43 12.20 0.05 1.82
N ASN A 44 11.79 1.01 0.96
CA ASN A 44 11.50 2.41 1.29
C ASN A 44 12.59 3.23 2.02
N LYS A 45 13.88 2.98 1.77
CA LYS A 45 14.93 3.94 2.16
C LYS A 45 15.29 4.84 0.96
N PRO A 46 15.16 6.18 1.04
CA PRO A 46 15.46 7.09 -0.06
C PRO A 46 16.96 7.16 -0.39
N SER A 47 17.31 7.32 -1.66
CA SER A 47 18.71 7.48 -2.12
C SER A 47 19.40 8.64 -1.37
N SER A 48 20.72 8.56 -1.16
CA SER A 48 21.48 9.62 -0.47
C SER A 48 21.51 10.96 -1.23
N PHE A 49 20.97 11.01 -2.44
CA PHE A 49 20.93 12.21 -3.27
C PHE A 49 19.57 12.90 -3.17
N HIS A 50 19.56 13.97 -2.38
CA HIS A 50 18.70 15.15 -2.51
C HIS A 50 17.24 14.90 -2.92
N THR A 51 16.39 14.58 -1.93
CA THR A 51 15.13 15.31 -1.86
C THR A 51 15.44 16.60 -1.11
N LYS A 52 15.33 17.77 -1.75
CA LYS A 52 15.36 19.06 -1.04
C LYS A 52 14.34 18.97 0.09
N ALA A 53 14.83 18.85 1.31
CA ALA A 53 14.01 18.51 2.44
C ALA A 53 13.58 19.83 3.10
N TYR A 54 12.27 20.09 3.07
CA TYR A 54 11.69 21.32 3.62
C TYR A 54 11.34 21.08 5.09
N GLY A 55 12.16 21.59 6.01
CA GLY A 55 11.99 21.51 7.48
C GLY A 55 12.09 22.87 8.17
N PHE A 56 11.98 22.91 9.50
CA PHE A 56 12.24 24.07 10.38
C PHE A 56 13.61 24.69 10.10
N THR A 57 14.65 23.86 10.02
CA THR A 57 16.04 24.28 9.73
C THR A 57 16.56 23.77 8.40
N ASN A 58 15.74 22.99 7.67
CA ASN A 58 16.18 22.11 6.56
C ASN A 58 17.36 21.20 6.97
N HIS A 59 17.53 20.94 8.27
CA HIS A 59 18.59 20.10 8.78
C HIS A 59 18.18 18.64 8.70
N TRP A 60 19.10 17.78 8.27
CA TRP A 60 18.86 16.34 8.08
C TRP A 60 18.32 15.65 9.34
N LEU A 61 18.71 16.13 10.52
CA LEU A 61 18.29 15.59 11.81
C LEU A 61 16.78 15.70 12.04
N GLU A 62 16.15 16.80 11.63
CA GLU A 62 14.71 17.00 11.77
C GLU A 62 13.92 15.97 10.95
N HIS A 63 14.40 15.70 9.74
CA HIS A 63 13.81 14.69 8.86
C HIS A 63 13.97 13.28 9.42
N LEU A 64 15.16 12.97 9.95
CA LEU A 64 15.41 11.70 10.62
C LEU A 64 14.49 11.53 11.84
N LEU A 65 14.36 12.56 12.68
CA LEU A 65 13.50 12.52 13.86
C LEU A 65 12.04 12.30 13.49
N ARG A 66 11.53 13.03 12.49
CA ARG A 66 10.16 12.86 12.00
C ARG A 66 9.91 11.45 11.47
N ASP A 67 10.84 10.93 10.66
CA ASP A 67 10.70 9.60 10.06
C ASP A 67 10.78 8.49 11.12
N VAL A 68 11.74 8.57 12.04
CA VAL A 68 11.86 7.62 13.18
C VAL A 68 10.63 7.67 14.07
N LEU A 69 10.13 8.87 14.39
CA LEU A 69 8.97 9.07 15.24
C LEU A 69 7.71 8.46 14.62
N MET A 70 7.41 8.79 13.35
CA MET A 70 6.24 8.26 12.67
C MET A 70 6.35 6.75 12.43
N LEU A 71 7.54 6.28 12.04
CA LEU A 71 7.83 4.84 11.92
C LEU A 71 7.54 4.11 13.23
N SER A 72 7.99 4.66 14.36
CA SER A 72 7.81 4.09 15.70
C SER A 72 6.34 4.06 16.12
N LEU A 73 5.57 5.12 15.85
CA LEU A 73 4.15 5.14 16.16
C LEU A 73 3.37 4.11 15.37
N PHE A 74 3.65 3.99 14.07
CA PHE A 74 2.98 3.05 13.19
C PHE A 74 3.42 1.61 13.47
N SER A 75 4.65 1.36 13.93
CA SER A 75 5.08 0.02 14.34
C SER A 75 4.33 -0.46 15.57
N ILE A 76 4.07 0.40 16.56
CA ILE A 76 3.23 0.07 17.73
C ILE A 76 1.84 -0.37 17.30
N PHE A 77 1.20 0.36 16.38
CA PHE A 77 -0.10 -0.06 15.84
C PHE A 77 0.01 -1.40 15.11
N GLY A 78 1.12 -1.67 14.43
CA GLY A 78 1.42 -2.96 13.81
C GLY A 78 1.45 -4.10 14.80
N VAL A 79 2.21 -3.95 15.89
CA VAL A 79 2.29 -4.92 16.98
C VAL A 79 0.91 -5.20 17.56
N LEU A 80 0.13 -4.16 17.85
CA LEU A 80 -1.23 -4.32 18.38
C LEU A 80 -2.15 -5.07 17.41
N THR A 81 -2.10 -4.73 16.12
CA THR A 81 -2.86 -5.44 15.09
C THR A 81 -2.41 -6.89 14.94
N ARG A 82 -1.10 -7.17 14.99
CA ARG A 82 -0.55 -8.54 14.98
C ARG A 82 -1.08 -9.36 16.15
N ILE A 83 -1.03 -8.81 17.36
CA ILE A 83 -1.56 -9.44 18.58
C ILE A 83 -3.07 -9.67 18.45
N GLY A 84 -3.82 -8.64 18.04
CA GLY A 84 -5.27 -8.72 17.88
C GLY A 84 -5.69 -9.82 16.90
N LEU A 85 -5.04 -9.90 15.74
CA LEU A 85 -5.30 -10.94 14.74
C LEU A 85 -4.91 -12.33 15.25
N SER A 86 -3.76 -12.45 15.92
CA SER A 86 -3.33 -13.72 16.51
C SER A 86 -4.31 -14.23 17.57
N LEU A 87 -4.86 -13.34 18.41
CA LEU A 87 -5.87 -13.67 19.40
C LEU A 87 -7.24 -14.00 18.78
N LEU A 88 -7.64 -13.24 17.76
CA LEU A 88 -8.93 -13.41 17.06
C LEU A 88 -9.00 -14.75 16.33
N PHE A 89 -7.93 -15.14 15.63
CA PHE A 89 -7.88 -16.39 14.88
C PHE A 89 -7.34 -17.57 15.70
N GLY A 90 -6.84 -17.30 16.90
CA GLY A 90 -6.34 -18.29 17.84
C GLY A 90 -7.44 -19.13 18.52
N PRO A 91 -7.04 -20.07 19.40
CA PRO A 91 -7.95 -21.05 20.01
C PRO A 91 -9.04 -20.45 20.90
N GLN A 92 -8.84 -19.22 21.38
CA GLN A 92 -9.78 -18.56 22.29
C GLN A 92 -11.03 -18.00 21.60
N HIS A 93 -10.94 -17.66 20.31
CA HIS A 93 -12.02 -16.97 19.60
C HIS A 93 -12.49 -17.75 18.38
N ALA A 94 -11.75 -17.72 17.26
CA ALA A 94 -12.17 -18.43 16.04
C ALA A 94 -11.67 -19.88 15.94
N ASN A 95 -10.65 -20.26 16.74
CA ASN A 95 -10.08 -21.61 16.76
C ASN A 95 -9.64 -22.15 15.39
N VAL A 96 -9.01 -21.28 14.59
CA VAL A 96 -8.53 -21.61 13.23
C VAL A 96 -7.03 -21.96 13.26
N THR A 97 -6.27 -21.29 14.11
CA THR A 97 -4.81 -21.41 14.18
C THR A 97 -4.38 -22.13 15.47
N SER A 98 -3.19 -22.75 15.44
CA SER A 98 -2.68 -23.56 16.55
C SER A 98 -1.15 -23.58 16.58
N LYS A 99 -0.54 -23.85 17.75
CA LYS A 99 0.92 -23.96 17.91
C LYS A 99 1.55 -25.18 17.22
N THR A 100 0.75 -26.19 16.91
CA THR A 100 1.23 -27.50 16.44
C THR A 100 0.64 -27.88 15.08
N GLY A 101 -0.15 -27.02 14.47
CA GLY A 101 -0.77 -27.27 13.17
C GLY A 101 -0.15 -26.40 12.10
N ALA A 102 -0.37 -26.75 10.82
CA ALA A 102 0.14 -25.99 9.70
C ALA A 102 -0.43 -24.55 9.58
N LEU A 103 -1.57 -24.29 10.24
CA LEU A 103 -2.16 -22.96 10.36
C LEU A 103 -1.63 -22.30 11.64
N PHE A 104 -0.54 -21.56 11.49
CA PHE A 104 0.18 -20.91 12.57
C PHE A 104 -0.43 -19.57 13.00
N TYR A 105 -0.10 -19.12 14.21
CA TYR A 105 -0.68 -17.89 14.79
C TYR A 105 -0.39 -16.63 13.97
N ASP A 106 0.81 -16.54 13.38
CA ASP A 106 1.18 -15.39 12.56
C ASP A 106 0.65 -15.47 11.12
N LEU A 107 -0.07 -16.53 10.73
CA LEU A 107 -0.57 -16.68 9.35
C LEU A 107 -1.60 -15.59 8.99
N PRO A 108 -2.66 -15.32 9.79
CA PRO A 108 -3.59 -14.22 9.51
C PRO A 108 -2.93 -12.83 9.50
N PRO A 109 -2.11 -12.41 10.48
CA PRO A 109 -1.45 -11.11 10.40
C PRO A 109 -0.47 -11.02 9.24
N ASN A 110 0.28 -12.08 8.91
CA ASN A 110 1.15 -12.09 7.73
C ASN A 110 0.35 -11.92 6.42
N ALA A 111 -0.78 -12.59 6.27
CA ALA A 111 -1.66 -12.44 5.11
C ALA A 111 -2.26 -11.02 5.01
N VAL A 112 -2.84 -10.50 6.11
CA VAL A 112 -3.44 -9.15 6.15
C VAL A 112 -2.40 -8.06 5.87
N GLY A 113 -1.24 -8.12 6.52
CA GLY A 113 -0.17 -7.15 6.30
C GLY A 113 0.38 -7.21 4.87
N SER A 114 0.48 -8.40 4.29
CA SER A 114 0.93 -8.57 2.89
C SER A 114 -0.11 -8.04 1.88
N PHE A 115 -1.41 -8.24 2.13
CA PHE A 115 -2.48 -7.69 1.31
C PHE A 115 -2.45 -6.16 1.23
N PHE A 116 -2.41 -5.49 2.38
CA PHE A 116 -2.35 -4.03 2.41
C PHE A 116 -1.00 -3.50 1.88
N MET A 117 0.10 -4.22 2.11
CA MET A 117 1.38 -3.90 1.46
C MET A 117 1.24 -3.89 -0.07
N GLY A 118 0.54 -4.88 -0.65
CA GLY A 118 0.21 -4.91 -2.08
C GLY A 118 -0.54 -3.66 -2.55
N ILE A 119 -1.58 -3.24 -1.83
CA ILE A 119 -2.32 -2.01 -2.12
C ILE A 119 -1.40 -0.78 -2.12
N PHE A 120 -0.57 -0.64 -1.08
CA PHE A 120 0.32 0.51 -0.96
C PHE A 120 1.43 0.51 -2.03
N VAL A 121 1.92 -0.67 -2.42
CA VAL A 121 2.93 -0.80 -3.47
C VAL A 121 2.32 -0.46 -4.84
N GLY A 122 1.15 -1.01 -5.19
CA GLY A 122 0.46 -0.68 -6.45
C GLY A 122 0.06 0.80 -6.54
N GLY A 123 -0.41 1.36 -5.42
CA GLY A 123 -0.88 2.74 -5.34
C GLY A 123 0.20 3.79 -5.12
N LYS A 124 1.49 3.40 -5.17
CA LYS A 124 2.61 4.31 -4.85
C LYS A 124 2.62 5.56 -5.71
N SER A 125 2.24 5.45 -6.98
CA SER A 125 2.21 6.57 -7.93
C SER A 125 1.19 7.65 -7.56
N TYR A 126 0.15 7.36 -6.77
CA TYR A 126 -0.83 8.38 -6.36
C TYR A 126 -0.41 9.19 -5.14
N ILE A 127 0.59 8.71 -4.40
CA ILE A 127 1.09 9.41 -3.22
C ILE A 127 1.91 10.61 -3.71
N PRO A 128 1.52 11.86 -3.39
CA PRO A 128 2.24 13.03 -3.88
C PRO A 128 3.69 13.03 -3.39
N ASN A 129 4.65 13.02 -4.32
CA ASN A 129 6.10 13.06 -4.05
C ASN A 129 6.51 14.22 -3.11
N GLN A 130 5.73 15.31 -3.12
CA GLN A 130 6.00 16.52 -2.35
C GLN A 130 5.43 16.47 -0.92
N SER A 131 4.47 15.59 -0.57
CA SER A 131 3.75 15.71 0.71
C SER A 131 3.89 14.53 1.68
N ALA A 132 4.46 13.39 1.29
CA ALA A 132 4.24 12.19 2.12
C ALA A 132 5.27 11.03 2.06
N PRO A 133 6.58 11.23 1.82
CA PRO A 133 7.54 10.12 1.92
C PRO A 133 7.51 9.47 3.32
N THR A 134 7.34 10.28 4.37
CA THR A 134 7.22 9.81 5.75
C THR A 134 5.94 9.01 5.99
N ILE A 135 4.80 9.44 5.42
CA ILE A 135 3.52 8.73 5.60
C ILE A 135 3.59 7.37 4.92
N TYR A 136 4.09 7.33 3.68
CA TYR A 136 4.28 6.08 2.96
C TYR A 136 5.21 5.13 3.71
N LEU A 137 6.36 5.64 4.19
CA LEU A 137 7.30 4.90 5.04
C LEU A 137 6.60 4.36 6.30
N SER A 138 5.77 5.17 6.94
CA SER A 138 5.09 4.81 8.20
C SER A 138 4.03 3.74 7.97
N PHE A 139 3.22 3.81 6.91
CA PHE A 139 2.24 2.76 6.61
C PHE A 139 2.90 1.46 6.14
N THR A 140 3.89 1.54 5.25
CA THR A 140 4.53 0.35 4.68
C THR A 140 5.55 -0.27 5.63
N THR A 141 6.59 0.49 5.98
CA THR A 141 7.71 -0.01 6.79
C THR A 141 7.35 -0.04 8.25
N GLY A 142 6.65 0.98 8.77
CA GLY A 142 6.20 1.02 10.16
C GLY A 142 5.09 0.01 10.40
N TYR A 143 3.90 0.25 9.84
CA TYR A 143 2.70 -0.48 10.19
C TYR A 143 2.64 -1.87 9.53
N MET A 144 2.53 -1.97 8.20
CA MET A 144 2.41 -3.28 7.53
C MET A 144 3.63 -4.18 7.79
N GLY A 145 4.82 -3.59 7.84
CA GLY A 145 6.04 -4.28 8.25
C GLY A 145 5.95 -4.89 9.64
N SER A 146 5.32 -4.20 10.60
CA SER A 146 5.14 -4.63 12.00
C SER A 146 3.81 -5.34 12.27
N VAL A 147 2.92 -5.46 11.28
CA VAL A 147 1.83 -6.45 11.33
C VAL A 147 2.41 -7.82 11.00
N THR A 148 3.25 -7.90 9.96
CA THR A 148 3.86 -9.16 9.53
C THR A 148 5.12 -9.50 10.32
N THR A 149 5.50 -10.77 10.40
CA THR A 149 6.71 -11.24 11.09
C THR A 149 7.22 -12.50 10.43
N PHE A 150 8.51 -12.52 10.12
CA PHE A 150 9.21 -13.70 9.60
C PHE A 150 9.84 -14.50 10.73
N ALA A 151 10.30 -13.84 11.80
CA ALA A 151 11.00 -14.46 12.92
C ALA A 151 10.10 -15.44 13.68
N SER A 152 8.95 -14.98 14.17
CA SER A 152 8.04 -15.82 14.97
C SER A 152 7.35 -16.91 14.15
N TRP A 153 7.11 -16.66 12.86
CA TRP A 153 6.72 -17.70 11.92
C TRP A 153 7.79 -18.80 11.81
N ASN A 154 9.05 -18.43 11.61
CA ASN A 154 10.12 -19.43 11.54
C ASN A 154 10.32 -20.15 12.87
N GLN A 155 10.18 -19.45 13.99
CA GLN A 155 10.33 -20.02 15.31
C GLN A 155 9.24 -21.07 15.61
N GLN A 156 7.99 -20.84 15.22
CA GLN A 156 6.92 -21.86 15.37
C GLN A 156 7.21 -23.12 14.55
N ALA A 157 7.63 -22.97 13.29
CA ALA A 157 8.08 -24.11 12.49
C ALA A 157 9.26 -24.86 13.13
N VAL A 158 10.23 -24.15 13.71
CA VAL A 158 11.38 -24.73 14.44
C VAL A 158 10.93 -25.52 15.66
N GLU A 159 10.00 -25.00 16.46
CA GLU A 159 9.42 -25.71 17.60
C GLU A 159 8.74 -27.01 17.18
N MET A 160 8.00 -27.01 16.06
CA MET A 160 7.39 -28.21 15.53
C MET A 160 8.41 -29.20 14.95
N PHE A 161 9.45 -28.74 14.26
CA PHE A 161 10.53 -29.62 13.81
C PHE A 161 11.25 -30.29 14.99
N ALA A 162 11.57 -29.51 16.04
CA ALA A 162 12.24 -30.01 17.24
C ALA A 162 11.36 -30.97 18.04
N GLY A 163 10.07 -30.65 18.19
CA GLY A 163 9.06 -31.46 18.88
C GLY A 163 8.51 -32.65 18.09
N GLY A 164 8.99 -32.88 16.86
CA GLY A 164 8.68 -34.06 16.06
C GLY A 164 7.48 -33.95 15.10
N ASN A 165 6.73 -32.83 15.11
CA ASN A 165 5.66 -32.58 14.16
C ASN A 165 6.17 -31.99 12.82
N LYS A 166 7.06 -32.74 12.17
CA LYS A 166 7.79 -32.29 10.97
C LYS A 166 6.87 -32.04 9.78
N VAL A 167 5.78 -32.80 9.64
CA VAL A 167 4.85 -32.66 8.53
C VAL A 167 4.09 -31.34 8.64
N ALA A 168 3.53 -31.02 9.82
CA ALA A 168 2.88 -29.73 10.03
C ALA A 168 3.84 -28.57 9.81
N ALA A 169 5.09 -28.67 10.29
CA ALA A 169 6.13 -27.68 10.06
C ALA A 169 6.42 -27.43 8.57
N LEU A 170 6.54 -28.50 7.76
CA LEU A 170 6.74 -28.36 6.32
C LEU A 170 5.54 -27.67 5.64
N PHE A 171 4.31 -28.04 5.99
CA PHE A 171 3.11 -27.40 5.44
C PHE A 171 2.97 -25.95 5.90
N GLU A 172 3.31 -25.63 7.15
CA GLU A 172 3.35 -24.26 7.66
C GLU A 172 4.32 -23.38 6.84
N LEU A 173 5.51 -23.89 6.52
CA LEU A 173 6.47 -23.14 5.71
C LEU A 173 5.96 -22.89 4.29
N VAL A 174 5.29 -23.87 3.67
CA VAL A 174 4.72 -23.71 2.33
C VAL A 174 3.54 -22.72 2.37
N ILE A 175 2.58 -22.93 3.27
CA ILE A 175 1.39 -22.08 3.41
C ILE A 175 1.79 -20.64 3.76
N GLY A 176 2.79 -20.46 4.63
CA GLY A 176 3.29 -19.15 5.03
C GLY A 176 3.84 -18.33 3.86
N VAL A 177 4.53 -18.96 2.90
CA VAL A 177 4.97 -18.27 1.68
C VAL A 177 3.80 -18.03 0.74
N GLU A 178 3.06 -19.08 0.38
CA GLU A 178 2.05 -19.06 -0.68
C GLU A 178 0.88 -18.13 -0.33
N LEU A 179 0.33 -18.22 0.88
CA LEU A 179 -0.82 -17.39 1.27
C LEU A 179 -0.43 -15.91 1.34
N CYS A 180 0.78 -15.59 1.80
CA CYS A 180 1.24 -14.21 1.90
C CYS A 180 1.52 -13.61 0.52
N TYR A 181 2.09 -14.38 -0.40
CA TYR A 181 2.27 -13.94 -1.78
C TYR A 181 0.94 -13.76 -2.51
N PHE A 182 0.02 -14.72 -2.38
CA PHE A 182 -1.33 -14.60 -2.94
C PHE A 182 -2.06 -13.38 -2.37
N SER A 183 -1.97 -13.16 -1.06
CA SER A 183 -2.55 -11.98 -0.40
C SER A 183 -1.96 -10.68 -0.93
N PHE A 184 -0.63 -10.61 -1.13
CA PHE A 184 0.03 -9.46 -1.75
C PHE A 184 -0.46 -9.19 -3.18
N MET A 185 -0.57 -10.23 -4.01
CA MET A 185 -1.11 -10.14 -5.37
C MET A 185 -2.56 -9.65 -5.38
N LEU A 186 -3.39 -10.19 -4.48
CA LEU A 186 -4.77 -9.74 -4.30
C LEU A 186 -4.83 -8.25 -3.91
N GLY A 187 -3.87 -7.78 -3.12
CA GLY A 187 -3.70 -6.37 -2.78
C GLY A 187 -3.42 -5.49 -4.01
N LEU A 188 -2.51 -5.93 -4.90
CA LEU A 188 -2.23 -5.24 -6.16
C LEU A 188 -3.49 -5.16 -7.05
N HIS A 189 -4.21 -6.29 -7.20
CA HIS A 189 -5.44 -6.31 -7.99
C HIS A 189 -6.55 -5.45 -7.38
N SER A 190 -6.65 -5.40 -6.05
CA SER A 190 -7.62 -4.57 -5.34
C SER A 190 -7.36 -3.08 -5.56
N GLU A 191 -6.09 -2.66 -5.61
CA GLU A 191 -5.72 -1.29 -5.96
C GLU A 191 -6.16 -0.93 -7.39
N LEU A 192 -5.89 -1.81 -8.35
CA LEU A 192 -6.28 -1.58 -9.75
C LEU A 192 -7.80 -1.52 -9.92
N ALA A 193 -8.54 -2.38 -9.21
CA ALA A 193 -10.01 -2.34 -9.18
C ALA A 193 -10.51 -1.02 -8.58
N LEU A 194 -9.90 -0.55 -7.50
CA LEU A 194 -10.23 0.74 -6.89
C LEU A 194 -9.99 1.91 -7.88
N LYS A 195 -8.88 1.89 -8.61
CA LYS A 195 -8.59 2.85 -9.68
C LYS A 195 -9.69 2.85 -10.74
N GLY A 196 -10.10 1.67 -11.20
CA GLY A 196 -11.19 1.50 -12.17
C GLY A 196 -12.53 2.05 -11.67
N LEU A 197 -12.89 1.75 -10.42
CA LEU A 197 -14.12 2.25 -9.77
C LEU A 197 -14.14 3.77 -9.66
N VAL A 198 -13.04 4.36 -9.16
CA VAL A 198 -12.91 5.82 -9.04
C VAL A 198 -12.98 6.50 -10.41
N ARG A 199 -12.29 5.95 -11.42
CA ARG A 199 -12.32 6.44 -12.79
C ARG A 199 -13.74 6.38 -13.38
N ASN A 200 -14.45 5.28 -13.18
CA ASN A 200 -15.83 5.11 -13.67
C ASN A 200 -16.81 6.04 -12.96
N TYR A 201 -16.67 6.20 -11.65
CA TYR A 201 -17.44 7.17 -10.88
C TYR A 201 -17.22 8.59 -11.40
N LEU A 202 -15.97 8.96 -11.66
CA LEU A 202 -15.62 10.25 -12.23
C LEU A 202 -16.21 10.49 -13.61
N ARG A 203 -16.12 9.50 -14.50
CA ARG A 203 -16.74 9.58 -15.83
C ARG A 203 -18.24 9.81 -15.73
N ARG A 204 -18.93 9.15 -14.79
CA ARG A 204 -20.37 9.34 -14.56
C ARG A 204 -20.71 10.74 -14.03
N LEU A 205 -19.86 11.31 -13.16
CA LEU A 205 -20.05 12.69 -12.70
C LEU A 205 -19.86 13.71 -13.84
N VAL A 206 -18.93 13.46 -14.75
CA VAL A 206 -18.65 14.35 -15.89
C VAL A 206 -19.70 14.20 -17.01
N GLN A 207 -20.35 13.04 -17.15
CA GLN A 207 -21.33 12.75 -18.21
C GLN A 207 -22.79 13.06 -17.84
N GLN A 208 -23.09 13.65 -16.68
CA GLN A 208 -24.47 14.10 -16.42
C GLN A 208 -24.86 15.20 -17.42
N PRO A 209 -25.87 14.99 -18.28
CA PRO A 209 -26.28 16.00 -19.26
C PRO A 209 -26.84 17.24 -18.55
N GLN A 210 -26.48 18.42 -19.03
CA GLN A 210 -27.27 19.65 -18.82
C GLN A 210 -28.61 19.52 -19.56
N GLU A 211 -29.55 18.74 -19.03
CA GLU A 211 -30.94 18.75 -19.49
C GLU A 211 -31.79 19.59 -18.53
N GLU A 212 -31.51 20.89 -18.42
CA GLU A 212 -32.47 21.81 -17.76
C GLU A 212 -32.18 23.31 -18.01
N GLU A 213 -31.91 23.75 -19.25
CA GLU A 213 -31.91 25.22 -19.51
C GLU A 213 -32.13 25.69 -20.97
N THR A 214 -32.93 24.98 -21.78
CA THR A 214 -33.29 25.47 -23.13
C THR A 214 -34.79 25.43 -23.47
N ASN A 215 -35.68 25.56 -22.47
CA ASN A 215 -37.13 25.65 -22.73
C ASN A 215 -37.80 26.98 -22.35
N ASN A 216 -37.05 28.05 -22.05
CA ASN A 216 -37.65 29.35 -21.74
C ASN A 216 -36.90 30.52 -22.38
N THR A 217 -36.68 30.50 -23.71
CA THR A 217 -36.43 31.75 -24.46
C THR A 217 -36.59 31.57 -25.96
N SER A 218 -37.82 31.64 -26.46
CA SER A 218 -38.11 32.13 -27.82
C SER A 218 -39.62 32.24 -28.07
N ASN A 219 -40.28 33.15 -27.34
CA ASN A 219 -41.45 33.85 -27.86
C ASN A 219 -40.93 35.15 -28.47
N GLY A 220 -40.84 35.22 -29.80
CA GLY A 220 -40.33 36.40 -30.49
C GLY A 220 -40.34 36.24 -32.00
N GLU A 221 -41.44 36.70 -32.58
CA GLU A 221 -41.56 37.28 -33.94
C GLU A 221 -41.30 36.40 -35.17
N TYR A 222 -42.43 36.06 -35.81
CA TYR A 222 -42.56 35.70 -37.22
C TYR A 222 -42.10 36.86 -38.11
N VAL A 223 -41.12 36.61 -38.98
CA VAL A 223 -40.99 37.31 -40.27
C VAL A 223 -40.78 36.27 -41.36
N GLN A 224 -41.74 36.21 -42.28
CA GLN A 224 -41.72 35.39 -43.50
C GLN A 224 -40.91 36.07 -44.62
N GLN A 225 -40.29 35.25 -45.48
CA GLN A 225 -40.23 35.31 -46.97
C GLN A 225 -38.83 34.95 -47.54
N PRO A 226 -38.72 34.48 -48.80
CA PRO A 226 -39.34 33.26 -49.34
C PRO A 226 -38.35 32.40 -50.16
N ALA A 227 -38.83 31.21 -50.55
CA ALA A 227 -38.14 30.19 -51.32
C ALA A 227 -37.83 30.57 -52.78
N ASN A 228 -36.72 30.03 -53.29
CA ASN A 228 -36.37 29.89 -54.72
C ASN A 228 -35.23 28.83 -54.79
N THR A 229 -35.12 27.85 -55.67
CA THR A 229 -35.87 27.39 -56.85
C THR A 229 -35.33 25.98 -57.22
N LYS A 230 -36.22 25.06 -57.60
CA LYS A 230 -36.15 23.95 -58.61
C LYS A 230 -34.81 23.21 -58.90
N GLY A 231 -34.91 21.87 -58.99
CA GLY A 231 -34.10 21.11 -59.95
C GLY A 231 -33.94 19.59 -59.73
N ASN A 232 -34.92 18.81 -60.20
CA ASN A 232 -34.93 17.38 -60.60
C ASN A 232 -33.67 16.48 -60.47
N GLY A 233 -33.87 15.27 -59.90
CA GLY A 233 -33.88 14.05 -60.72
C GLY A 233 -32.83 12.94 -60.47
N VAL A 234 -33.35 11.76 -60.11
CA VAL A 234 -32.97 10.41 -60.60
C VAL A 234 -31.95 9.55 -59.79
N VAL A 235 -32.53 8.51 -59.19
CA VAL A 235 -32.10 7.10 -59.03
C VAL A 235 -31.13 6.69 -57.92
N ALA A 236 -31.60 5.67 -57.19
CA ALA A 236 -31.02 4.96 -56.07
C ALA A 236 -29.83 4.06 -56.43
N THR A 237 -28.92 3.91 -55.47
CA THR A 237 -28.27 2.64 -55.11
C THR A 237 -27.96 2.70 -53.62
N GLU A 238 -28.51 1.76 -52.86
CA GLU A 238 -28.07 1.45 -51.49
C GLU A 238 -26.71 0.74 -51.57
N GLU A 239 -25.76 1.12 -50.73
CA GLU A 239 -24.92 0.19 -49.95
C GLU A 239 -23.98 0.94 -48.97
N THR A 240 -24.25 0.75 -47.67
CA THR A 240 -23.34 0.80 -46.50
C THR A 240 -22.49 2.05 -46.20
N PRO A 241 -22.73 2.78 -45.09
CA PRO A 241 -21.74 3.67 -44.50
C PRO A 241 -20.88 2.93 -43.47
N SER A 242 -19.59 2.94 -43.74
CA SER A 242 -18.48 2.64 -42.84
C SER A 242 -18.67 3.22 -41.43
N ARG A 243 -18.56 2.37 -40.40
CA ARG A 243 -18.41 2.78 -38.99
C ARG A 243 -17.10 3.55 -38.81
N SER A 244 -17.17 4.88 -38.86
CA SER A 244 -16.12 5.79 -38.37
C SER A 244 -16.19 5.85 -36.85
N SER A 245 -15.11 5.44 -36.19
CA SER A 245 -14.87 5.55 -34.75
C SER A 245 -14.89 7.01 -34.27
N MET A 246 -15.98 7.45 -33.64
CA MET A 246 -16.00 8.67 -32.83
C MET A 246 -15.59 8.33 -31.39
N VAL A 247 -14.28 8.36 -31.11
CA VAL A 247 -13.78 8.66 -29.77
C VAL A 247 -13.28 10.10 -29.82
N GLY A 248 -14.21 11.03 -29.62
CA GLY A 248 -13.93 12.47 -29.62
C GLY A 248 -13.08 12.85 -28.42
N SER A 249 -11.91 13.43 -28.68
CA SER A 249 -11.06 14.10 -27.70
C SER A 249 -11.84 15.22 -27.01
N ILE A 250 -12.02 15.12 -25.69
CA ILE A 250 -12.64 16.17 -24.89
C ILE A 250 -11.70 17.39 -24.88
N SER A 251 -12.18 18.53 -25.39
CA SER A 251 -11.43 19.78 -25.42
C SER A 251 -11.20 20.32 -24.00
N ARG A 252 -9.97 20.81 -23.77
CA ARG A 252 -9.40 21.32 -22.49
C ARG A 252 -10.28 22.37 -21.79
N THR A 253 -10.99 23.20 -22.56
CA THR A 253 -11.90 24.24 -22.04
C THR A 253 -13.21 23.67 -21.46
N SER A 254 -13.62 22.48 -21.90
CA SER A 254 -14.83 21.82 -21.41
C SER A 254 -14.62 21.27 -19.99
N LEU A 255 -13.44 20.71 -19.70
CA LEU A 255 -13.18 20.07 -18.40
C LEU A 255 -12.98 21.06 -17.25
N GLU A 256 -12.31 22.18 -17.50
CA GLU A 256 -12.17 23.28 -16.52
C GLU A 256 -13.53 23.95 -16.24
N GLY A 257 -14.36 24.14 -17.28
CA GLY A 257 -15.74 24.60 -17.12
C GLY A 257 -16.60 23.64 -16.29
N HIS A 258 -16.49 22.33 -16.53
CA HIS A 258 -17.24 21.32 -15.78
C HIS A 258 -16.78 21.20 -14.31
N LEU A 259 -15.49 21.36 -14.02
CA LEU A 259 -14.98 21.38 -12.63
C LEU A 259 -15.50 22.59 -11.85
N GLU A 260 -15.52 23.78 -12.47
CA GLU A 260 -16.16 24.95 -11.86
C GLU A 260 -17.66 24.75 -11.64
N GLN A 261 -18.34 24.08 -12.57
CA GLN A 261 -19.76 23.80 -12.47
C GLN A 261 -20.09 22.80 -11.36
N ILE A 262 -19.27 21.76 -11.18
CA ILE A 262 -19.36 20.81 -10.06
C ILE A 262 -19.13 21.53 -8.72
N GLN A 263 -18.14 22.42 -8.65
CA GLN A 263 -17.88 23.23 -7.45
C GLN A 263 -19.08 24.14 -7.11
N ARG A 264 -19.75 24.70 -8.12
CA ARG A 264 -20.96 25.53 -7.95
C ARG A 264 -22.17 24.69 -7.50
N MET A 265 -22.39 23.50 -8.06
CA MET A 265 -23.46 22.58 -7.63
C MET A 265 -23.27 22.06 -6.20
N LEU A 266 -22.02 21.82 -5.78
CA LEU A 266 -21.73 21.41 -4.41
C LEU A 266 -21.94 22.56 -3.40
N ASN A 267 -21.63 23.79 -3.81
CA ASN A 267 -21.90 24.98 -3.00
C ASN A 267 -23.40 25.30 -2.90
N SER A 268 -24.20 25.04 -3.95
CA SER A 268 -25.66 25.20 -3.90
C SER A 268 -26.37 24.12 -3.08
N ARG A 269 -25.81 22.90 -2.99
CA ARG A 269 -26.29 21.86 -2.05
C ARG A 269 -26.04 22.21 -0.58
N LYS A 270 -24.97 22.97 -0.28
CA LYS A 270 -24.74 23.51 1.07
C LYS A 270 -25.74 24.61 1.46
N SER A 271 -26.30 25.35 0.50
CA SER A 271 -27.28 26.41 0.81
C SER A 271 -28.72 25.89 0.93
N THR A 272 -29.01 24.69 0.40
CA THR A 272 -30.36 24.08 0.42
C THR A 272 -30.61 23.15 1.61
N SER A 273 -29.58 22.74 2.37
CA SER A 273 -29.74 21.89 3.56
C SER A 273 -30.01 22.67 4.87
N SER A 274 -30.50 23.91 4.81
CA SER A 274 -30.74 24.69 6.02
C SER A 274 -32.00 24.27 6.79
N HIS A 275 -32.92 23.48 6.23
CA HIS A 275 -34.13 23.01 6.93
C HIS A 275 -34.51 21.58 6.52
N SER A 276 -34.04 20.56 7.26
CA SER A 276 -34.78 19.35 7.66
C SER A 276 -33.86 18.20 8.06
N ARG A 277 -34.00 17.73 9.30
CA ARG A 277 -33.51 16.49 9.95
C ARG A 277 -32.05 16.06 9.71
N ARG A 278 -31.19 16.41 10.69
CA ARG A 278 -29.88 15.81 10.92
C ARG A 278 -30.00 14.31 11.26
N SER A 279 -29.50 13.44 10.39
CA SER A 279 -29.21 12.04 10.68
C SER A 279 -27.71 11.88 10.93
N ILE A 280 -27.34 11.07 11.93
CA ILE A 280 -25.96 10.79 12.35
C ILE A 280 -25.10 10.19 11.20
N SER A 281 -25.72 9.68 10.14
CA SER A 281 -25.05 9.24 8.91
C SER A 281 -24.38 10.36 8.10
N ASP A 282 -24.89 11.59 8.17
CA ASP A 282 -24.43 12.69 7.32
C ASP A 282 -23.15 13.37 7.85
N ASP A 283 -22.91 13.27 9.16
CA ASP A 283 -21.72 13.84 9.82
C ASP A 283 -20.42 13.07 9.50
N LEU A 284 -20.52 11.79 9.12
CA LEU A 284 -19.37 10.97 8.71
C LEU A 284 -19.14 11.00 7.19
N LEU A 285 -20.21 11.09 6.40
CA LEU A 285 -20.17 11.07 4.94
C LEU A 285 -19.68 12.39 4.33
N GLY A 286 -19.97 13.53 4.94
CA GLY A 286 -19.53 14.85 4.45
C GLY A 286 -17.99 15.00 4.40
N PRO A 287 -17.27 14.72 5.50
CA PRO A 287 -15.81 14.75 5.52
C PRO A 287 -15.18 13.70 4.59
N LEU A 288 -15.77 12.51 4.51
CA LEU A 288 -15.30 11.42 3.65
C LEU A 288 -15.47 11.76 2.17
N ALA A 289 -16.62 12.29 1.77
CA ALA A 289 -16.90 12.75 0.40
C ALA A 289 -16.01 13.94 0.01
N PHE A 290 -15.70 14.85 0.93
CA PHE A 290 -14.75 15.93 0.70
C PHE A 290 -13.32 15.40 0.49
N HIS A 291 -12.89 14.42 1.29
CA HIS A 291 -11.57 13.82 1.16
C HIS A 291 -11.44 13.02 -0.14
N VAL A 292 -12.47 12.22 -0.47
CA VAL A 292 -12.60 11.48 -1.73
C VAL A 292 -12.59 12.43 -2.91
N ASN A 293 -13.31 13.57 -2.86
CA ASN A 293 -13.27 14.61 -3.88
C ASN A 293 -11.89 15.25 -4.03
N SER A 294 -11.16 15.48 -2.94
CA SER A 294 -9.79 16.02 -3.01
C SER A 294 -8.79 15.03 -3.62
N ILE A 295 -8.97 13.74 -3.35
CA ILE A 295 -8.16 12.65 -3.91
C ILE A 295 -8.48 12.51 -5.39
N ILE A 296 -9.75 12.52 -5.74
CA ILE A 296 -10.27 12.54 -7.10
C ILE A 296 -9.71 13.71 -7.92
N GLU A 297 -9.70 14.93 -7.38
CA GLU A 297 -9.11 16.10 -8.05
C GLU A 297 -7.59 15.96 -8.23
N ARG A 298 -6.90 15.37 -7.25
CA ARG A 298 -5.45 15.15 -7.33
C ARG A 298 -5.10 14.09 -8.37
N ILE A 299 -5.88 13.00 -8.42
CA ILE A 299 -5.74 11.94 -9.42
C ILE A 299 -6.04 12.49 -10.82
N GLY A 300 -7.17 13.19 -10.98
CA GLY A 300 -7.55 13.83 -12.24
C GLY A 300 -6.49 14.80 -12.74
N ARG A 301 -5.95 15.66 -11.87
CA ARG A 301 -4.87 16.60 -12.23
C ARG A 301 -3.58 15.89 -12.67
N LYS A 302 -3.26 14.72 -12.10
CA LYS A 302 -2.03 13.97 -12.43
C LYS A 302 -2.16 13.23 -13.77
N THR A 303 -3.31 12.61 -14.03
CA THR A 303 -3.61 12.02 -15.35
C THR A 303 -3.57 13.08 -16.46
N ILE A 304 -4.07 14.29 -16.18
CA ILE A 304 -4.07 15.42 -17.12
C ILE A 304 -2.67 16.04 -17.32
N SER A 305 -1.78 15.95 -16.32
CA SER A 305 -0.42 16.48 -16.45
C SER A 305 0.47 15.59 -17.30
N ASP A 306 0.28 14.26 -17.23
CA ASP A 306 1.08 13.31 -18.00
C ASP A 306 0.77 13.41 -19.50
N GLU A 307 -0.50 13.66 -19.88
CA GLU A 307 -0.89 13.96 -21.28
C GLU A 307 -0.35 15.30 -21.80
N ARG A 308 -0.19 16.32 -20.95
CA ARG A 308 0.43 17.61 -21.34
C ARG A 308 1.94 17.50 -21.51
N TYR A 309 2.60 16.71 -20.66
CA TYR A 309 4.06 16.57 -20.69
C TYR A 309 4.56 15.95 -22.01
N GLN A 310 3.76 15.08 -22.62
CA GLN A 310 4.03 14.56 -23.97
C GLN A 310 3.76 15.57 -25.10
N LYS A 311 2.91 16.57 -24.88
CA LYS A 311 2.50 17.54 -25.91
C LYS A 311 3.30 18.85 -25.88
N ASP A 312 3.85 19.22 -24.73
CA ASP A 312 4.52 20.51 -24.48
C ASP A 312 6.05 20.49 -24.68
N GLN A 313 6.66 19.43 -25.24
CA GLN A 313 8.08 19.48 -25.65
C GLN A 313 8.38 20.47 -26.80
N VAL A 314 7.37 21.21 -27.29
CA VAL A 314 7.50 22.24 -28.31
C VAL A 314 6.92 23.58 -27.82
N ALA A 315 7.47 24.17 -26.75
CA ALA A 315 7.34 25.62 -26.49
C ALA A 315 8.35 26.14 -25.44
N VAL A 316 9.10 27.17 -25.81
CA VAL A 316 10.08 27.88 -24.97
C VAL A 316 9.36 28.69 -23.85
N PRO A 317 9.85 28.74 -22.60
CA PRO A 317 9.15 29.44 -21.52
C PRO A 317 9.38 30.96 -21.52
N SER A 318 8.31 31.73 -21.37
CA SER A 318 8.32 33.19 -21.15
C SER A 318 8.53 33.56 -19.67
N THR A 319 9.15 34.71 -19.43
CA THR A 319 9.64 35.18 -18.10
C THR A 319 8.55 35.33 -17.03
N GLN A 320 7.29 35.58 -17.41
CA GLN A 320 6.14 35.63 -16.49
C GLN A 320 5.72 34.23 -15.98
N SER A 321 5.83 33.20 -16.82
CA SER A 321 5.56 31.80 -16.43
C SER A 321 6.55 31.34 -15.34
N ALA A 322 7.81 31.76 -15.43
CA ALA A 322 8.84 31.46 -14.44
C ALA A 322 8.58 32.13 -13.07
N ALA A 323 7.98 33.34 -13.04
CA ALA A 323 7.66 34.03 -11.79
C ALA A 323 6.45 33.41 -11.07
N VAL A 324 5.41 33.04 -11.82
CA VAL A 324 4.24 32.32 -11.31
C VAL A 324 4.62 30.90 -10.86
N SER A 325 5.49 30.22 -11.61
CA SER A 325 6.08 28.93 -11.21
C SER A 325 6.80 29.02 -9.87
N LYS A 326 7.61 30.07 -9.66
CA LYS A 326 8.34 30.29 -8.40
C LYS A 326 7.42 30.62 -7.22
N SER A 327 6.34 31.39 -7.42
CA SER A 327 5.40 31.73 -6.34
C SER A 327 4.55 30.53 -5.92
N VAL A 328 4.08 29.72 -6.88
CA VAL A 328 3.38 28.46 -6.62
C VAL A 328 4.28 27.46 -5.92
N GLN A 329 5.54 27.35 -6.36
CA GLN A 329 6.53 26.49 -5.70
C GLN A 329 6.79 26.93 -4.26
N LYS A 330 6.97 28.22 -4.01
CA LYS A 330 7.16 28.77 -2.66
C LYS A 330 5.96 28.52 -1.74
N ALA A 331 4.73 28.69 -2.25
CA ALA A 331 3.51 28.40 -1.47
C ALA A 331 3.36 26.89 -1.15
N ALA A 332 3.70 26.02 -2.09
CA ALA A 332 3.73 24.57 -1.86
C ALA A 332 4.78 24.18 -0.81
N GLU A 333 5.97 24.79 -0.85
CA GLU A 333 7.03 24.60 0.14
C GLU A 333 6.58 25.06 1.54
N GLU A 334 5.92 26.21 1.67
CA GLU A 334 5.42 26.72 2.95
C GLU A 334 4.32 25.82 3.54
N SER A 335 3.36 25.36 2.71
CA SER A 335 2.33 24.40 3.11
C SER A 335 2.94 23.07 3.58
N GLN A 336 3.95 22.57 2.86
CA GLN A 336 4.67 21.36 3.24
C GLN A 336 5.43 21.53 4.57
N ARG A 337 6.10 22.68 4.78
CA ARG A 337 6.75 22.99 6.06
C ARG A 337 5.74 23.02 7.21
N PHE A 338 4.57 23.60 7.00
CA PHE A 338 3.51 23.63 8.01
C PHE A 338 3.02 22.23 8.36
N SER A 339 2.75 21.39 7.35
CA SER A 339 2.37 20.00 7.56
C SER A 339 3.45 19.20 8.31
N ASN A 340 4.73 19.36 7.93
CA ASN A 340 5.86 18.72 8.61
C ASN A 340 5.95 19.11 10.09
N LYS A 341 5.68 20.39 10.42
CA LYS A 341 5.66 20.88 11.81
C LYS A 341 4.56 20.22 12.63
N ILE A 342 3.35 20.15 12.07
CA ILE A 342 2.21 19.49 12.73
C ILE A 342 2.52 18.01 12.96
N ILE A 343 3.05 17.31 11.96
CA ILE A 343 3.40 15.89 12.07
C ILE A 343 4.47 15.69 13.15
N LEU A 344 5.51 16.51 13.19
CA LEU A 344 6.60 16.37 14.16
C LEU A 344 6.11 16.64 15.59
N VAL A 345 5.45 17.78 15.83
CA VAL A 345 5.00 18.18 17.18
C VAL A 345 3.85 17.30 17.65
N GLY A 346 2.82 17.13 16.81
CA GLY A 346 1.66 16.30 17.12
C GLY A 346 2.06 14.83 17.28
N GLY A 347 2.94 14.34 16.40
CA GLY A 347 3.53 13.02 16.51
C GLY A 347 4.32 12.83 17.80
N PHE A 348 5.10 13.82 18.21
CA PHE A 348 5.93 13.73 19.40
C PHE A 348 5.07 13.67 20.65
N LEU A 349 4.06 14.53 20.74
CA LEU A 349 3.09 14.51 21.84
C LEU A 349 2.34 13.18 21.88
N PHE A 350 1.87 12.68 20.74
CA PHE A 350 1.19 11.38 20.67
C PHE A 350 2.12 10.23 21.05
N PHE A 351 3.39 10.26 20.63
CA PHE A 351 4.39 9.27 21.01
C PHE A 351 4.64 9.28 22.51
N VAL A 352 4.85 10.44 23.13
CA VAL A 352 5.04 10.54 24.59
C VAL A 352 3.82 10.00 25.34
N LEU A 353 2.60 10.36 24.91
CA LEU A 353 1.36 9.87 25.52
C LEU A 353 1.18 8.36 25.36
N ALA A 354 1.36 7.84 24.14
CA ALA A 354 1.22 6.43 23.86
C ALA A 354 2.26 5.60 24.62
N TYR A 355 3.54 6.00 24.53
CA TYR A 355 4.65 5.30 25.18
C TYR A 355 4.55 5.36 26.72
N GLY A 356 4.17 6.52 27.26
CA GLY A 356 3.85 6.68 28.68
C GLY A 356 2.70 5.76 29.10
N GLY A 357 1.64 5.68 28.30
CA GLY A 357 0.51 4.76 28.52
C GLY A 357 0.91 3.28 28.54
N PHE A 358 1.76 2.84 27.60
CA PHE A 358 2.26 1.45 27.61
C PHE A 358 3.15 1.14 28.80
N ILE A 359 4.01 2.08 29.21
CA ILE A 359 4.82 1.93 30.42
C ILE A 359 3.92 1.82 31.65
N SER A 360 2.92 2.69 31.78
CA SER A 360 1.93 2.61 32.87
C SER A 360 1.17 1.28 32.85
N ALA A 361 0.71 0.82 31.68
CA ALA A 361 0.03 -0.47 31.55
C ALA A 361 0.95 -1.65 31.91
N ALA A 362 2.23 -1.61 31.52
CA ALA A 362 3.23 -2.62 31.86
C ALA A 362 3.49 -2.69 33.38
N VAL A 363 3.41 -1.57 34.09
CA VAL A 363 3.55 -1.52 35.56
C VAL A 363 2.28 -2.04 36.26
N VAL A 364 1.10 -1.69 35.75
CA VAL A 364 -0.19 -1.97 36.43
C VAL A 364 -0.69 -3.40 36.17
N ASP A 365 -0.60 -3.90 34.93
CA ASP A 365 -1.19 -5.20 34.57
C ASP A 365 -0.41 -6.35 35.19
N THR A 366 -1.02 -7.17 36.04
CA THR A 366 -0.34 -8.27 36.76
C THR A 366 -0.26 -9.57 35.97
N ASP A 367 -1.02 -9.74 34.90
CA ASP A 367 -1.00 -10.97 34.11
C ASP A 367 0.26 -11.04 33.22
N ARG A 368 0.99 -12.16 33.30
CA ARG A 368 2.27 -12.29 32.58
C ARG A 368 2.12 -12.17 31.07
N GLN A 369 1.01 -12.68 30.50
CA GLN A 369 0.80 -12.67 29.05
C GLN A 369 0.46 -11.27 28.58
N ARG A 370 -0.53 -10.62 29.20
CA ARG A 370 -0.90 -9.25 28.85
C ARG A 370 0.23 -8.27 29.11
N ARG A 371 0.98 -8.43 30.21
CA ARG A 371 2.17 -7.61 30.50
C ARG A 371 3.22 -7.74 29.39
N SER A 372 3.45 -8.94 28.86
CA SER A 372 4.39 -9.13 27.75
C SER A 372 3.96 -8.39 26.46
N TYR A 373 2.65 -8.21 26.22
CA TYR A 373 2.14 -7.41 25.09
C TYR A 373 2.47 -5.93 25.23
N TRP A 374 2.39 -5.38 26.45
CA TRP A 374 2.82 -4.00 26.72
C TRP A 374 4.32 -3.82 26.49
N PHE A 375 5.14 -4.80 26.91
CA PHE A 375 6.57 -4.82 26.60
C PHE A 375 6.84 -4.93 25.10
N ALA A 376 6.05 -5.71 24.35
CA ALA A 376 6.17 -5.79 22.91
C ALA A 376 5.93 -4.43 22.23
N CYS A 377 4.92 -3.67 22.66
CA CYS A 377 4.68 -2.31 22.17
C CYS A 377 5.83 -1.34 22.49
N ILE A 378 6.48 -1.50 23.65
CA ILE A 378 7.65 -0.70 24.03
C ILE A 378 8.85 -1.06 23.14
N PHE A 379 9.09 -2.35 22.89
CA PHE A 379 10.26 -2.82 22.14
C PHE A 379 10.13 -2.76 20.62
N GLY A 380 8.90 -2.85 20.08
CA GLY A 380 8.60 -2.86 18.64
C GLY A 380 9.27 -1.74 17.83
N PRO A 381 9.15 -0.46 18.25
CA PRO A 381 9.84 0.66 17.61
C PRO A 381 11.33 0.44 17.32
N PHE A 382 12.07 -0.16 18.25
CA PHE A 382 13.50 -0.41 18.06
C PHE A 382 13.76 -1.46 16.98
N GLY A 383 12.89 -2.47 16.87
CA GLY A 383 12.93 -3.47 15.80
C GLY A 383 12.67 -2.83 14.44
N ALA A 384 11.59 -2.05 14.33
CA ALA A 384 11.21 -1.36 13.09
C ALA A 384 12.31 -0.38 12.60
N VAL A 385 12.91 0.39 13.51
CA VAL A 385 14.03 1.28 13.19
C VAL A 385 15.24 0.49 12.71
N SER A 386 15.59 -0.62 13.39
CA SER A 386 16.71 -1.48 12.99
C SER A 386 16.53 -2.04 11.59
N ARG A 387 15.32 -2.54 11.28
CA ARG A 387 14.95 -3.00 9.94
C ARG A 387 15.08 -1.90 8.89
N TRP A 388 14.53 -0.72 9.18
CA TRP A 388 14.62 0.42 8.27
C TRP A 388 16.07 0.85 7.99
N GLN A 389 16.95 0.78 9.00
CA GLN A 389 18.36 1.10 8.79
C GLN A 389 19.05 0.10 7.86
N LEU A 390 18.84 -1.21 8.10
CA LEU A 390 19.43 -2.30 7.33
C LEU A 390 18.84 -2.44 5.91
N ALA A 391 17.61 -1.99 5.69
CA ALA A 391 16.98 -1.92 4.36
C ALA A 391 17.80 -1.10 3.34
N ALA A 392 18.74 -0.26 3.78
CA ALA A 392 19.70 0.41 2.90
C ALA A 392 20.52 -0.57 2.03
N LEU A 393 20.78 -1.78 2.54
CA LEU A 393 21.61 -2.79 1.89
C LEU A 393 20.90 -3.45 0.69
N ASN A 394 19.57 -3.29 0.55
CA ASN A 394 18.78 -3.87 -0.54
C ASN A 394 19.11 -3.28 -1.93
N ARG A 395 19.88 -2.19 -1.99
CA ARG A 395 20.23 -1.53 -3.27
C ARG A 395 21.33 -2.24 -4.05
N ASN A 396 22.14 -3.05 -3.40
CA ASN A 396 23.40 -3.50 -3.97
C ASN A 396 23.24 -4.68 -4.95
N ILE A 397 22.27 -5.57 -4.72
CA ILE A 397 22.01 -6.72 -5.59
C ILE A 397 20.51 -6.81 -5.85
N VAL A 398 20.09 -6.52 -7.08
CA VAL A 398 18.67 -6.45 -7.46
C VAL A 398 17.95 -7.79 -7.34
N TRP A 399 18.65 -8.91 -7.60
CA TRP A 399 18.05 -10.25 -7.50
C TRP A 399 18.05 -10.81 -6.08
N PHE A 400 18.81 -10.23 -5.14
CA PHE A 400 18.94 -10.71 -3.76
C PHE A 400 18.88 -9.54 -2.76
N PRO A 401 17.71 -9.27 -2.18
CA PRO A 401 17.49 -8.22 -1.19
C PRO A 401 18.23 -8.51 0.14
N LYS A 402 19.50 -8.10 0.22
CA LYS A 402 20.39 -8.42 1.36
C LYS A 402 19.93 -7.86 2.70
N GLY A 403 19.43 -6.64 2.71
CA GLY A 403 18.95 -5.97 3.93
C GLY A 403 17.81 -6.74 4.57
N THR A 404 16.78 -7.07 3.80
CA THR A 404 15.60 -7.83 4.26
C THR A 404 15.99 -9.24 4.70
N PHE A 405 16.86 -9.91 3.92
CA PHE A 405 17.42 -11.20 4.31
C PHE A 405 18.14 -11.13 5.67
N ILE A 406 19.10 -10.20 5.81
CA ILE A 406 19.90 -10.05 7.04
C ILE A 406 19.01 -9.72 8.24
N THR A 407 18.03 -8.82 8.09
CA THR A 407 17.12 -8.46 9.19
C THR A 407 16.31 -9.66 9.64
N ASN A 408 15.77 -10.44 8.68
CA ASN A 408 14.99 -11.63 8.99
C ASN A 408 15.84 -12.70 9.69
N MET A 409 17.09 -12.90 9.25
CA MET A 409 17.98 -13.90 9.86
C MET A 409 18.40 -13.50 11.28
N ILE A 410 18.77 -12.24 11.52
CA ILE A 410 19.15 -11.75 12.85
C ILE A 410 17.96 -11.82 13.81
N ALA A 411 16.78 -11.39 13.37
CA ALA A 411 15.57 -11.46 14.18
C ALA A 411 15.19 -12.91 14.52
N SER A 412 15.27 -13.83 13.55
CA SER A 412 14.99 -15.26 13.78
C SER A 412 16.00 -15.88 14.75
N ALA A 413 17.28 -15.48 14.70
CA ALA A 413 18.30 -15.95 15.62
C ALA A 413 18.03 -15.50 17.07
N PHE A 414 17.67 -14.23 17.26
CA PHE A 414 17.30 -13.72 18.58
C PHE A 414 16.02 -14.37 19.11
N ASP A 415 15.01 -14.52 18.25
CA ASP A 415 13.75 -15.14 18.64
C ASP A 415 13.95 -16.60 19.09
N ALA A 416 14.74 -17.38 18.33
CA ALA A 416 15.14 -18.73 18.71
C ALA A 416 15.93 -18.76 20.02
N ALA A 417 16.82 -17.80 20.26
CA ALA A 417 17.60 -17.71 21.49
C ALA A 417 16.69 -17.42 22.70
N PHE A 418 15.73 -16.50 22.56
CA PHE A 418 14.75 -16.19 23.60
C PHE A 418 13.87 -17.40 23.91
N ALA A 419 13.35 -18.07 22.88
CA ALA A 419 12.57 -19.29 23.03
C ALA A 419 13.40 -20.41 23.70
N ALA A 420 14.68 -20.54 23.38
CA ALA A 420 15.57 -21.52 23.98
C ALA A 420 15.81 -21.26 25.47
N ILE A 421 16.01 -20.00 25.87
CA ILE A 421 16.14 -19.61 27.28
C ILE A 421 14.85 -19.93 28.04
N LEU A 422 13.69 -19.64 27.44
CA LEU A 422 12.38 -19.92 28.01
C LEU A 422 12.07 -21.42 28.18
N LEU A 423 12.86 -22.33 27.59
CA LEU A 423 12.75 -23.77 27.90
C LEU A 423 13.18 -24.09 29.33
N TYR A 424 14.14 -23.35 29.88
CA TYR A 424 14.72 -23.62 31.20
C TYR A 424 14.26 -22.62 32.26
N HIS A 425 13.82 -21.44 31.83
CA HIS A 425 13.51 -20.31 32.68
C HIS A 425 12.07 -19.83 32.46
N GLU A 426 11.15 -20.33 33.29
CA GLU A 426 9.73 -19.96 33.26
C GLU A 426 9.38 -18.89 34.31
N GLU A 427 10.37 -18.22 34.91
CA GLU A 427 10.09 -17.19 35.91
C GLU A 427 9.33 -16.02 35.28
N TYR A 428 8.49 -15.39 36.10
CA TYR A 428 7.56 -14.36 35.65
C TYR A 428 8.21 -13.27 34.80
N TRP A 429 9.29 -12.65 35.30
CA TRP A 429 9.96 -11.54 34.61
C TRP A 429 10.77 -11.99 33.40
N THR A 430 11.37 -13.18 33.46
CA THR A 430 12.06 -13.78 32.31
C THR A 430 11.09 -13.96 31.15
N PHE A 431 9.92 -14.56 31.41
CA PHE A 431 8.86 -14.72 30.41
C PHE A 431 8.40 -13.36 29.85
N VAL A 432 8.03 -12.42 30.72
CA VAL A 432 7.49 -11.11 30.29
C VAL A 432 8.45 -10.37 29.37
N VAL A 433 9.74 -10.32 29.73
CA VAL A 433 10.75 -9.57 28.98
C VAL A 433 11.10 -10.30 27.68
N LEU A 434 11.39 -11.60 27.72
CA LEU A 434 11.80 -12.35 26.54
C LEU A 434 10.67 -12.52 25.53
N HIS A 435 9.45 -12.80 25.99
CA HIS A 435 8.29 -12.85 25.11
C HIS A 435 7.96 -11.47 24.53
N GLY A 436 8.11 -10.39 25.31
CA GLY A 436 7.98 -9.02 24.82
C GLY A 436 9.04 -8.65 23.76
N LEU A 437 10.29 -9.07 23.93
CA LEU A 437 11.37 -8.87 22.95
C LEU A 437 11.16 -9.71 21.69
N SER A 438 10.72 -10.95 21.82
CA SER A 438 10.34 -11.82 20.70
C SER A 438 9.22 -11.18 19.87
N LEU A 439 8.08 -10.89 20.50
CA LEU A 439 6.88 -10.38 19.85
C LEU A 439 7.04 -8.95 19.31
N GLY A 440 7.72 -8.08 20.05
CA GLY A 440 7.94 -6.68 19.71
C GLY A 440 9.19 -6.49 18.85
N PHE A 441 10.38 -6.62 19.45
CA PHE A 441 11.64 -6.32 18.79
C PHE A 441 11.93 -7.24 17.59
N CYS A 442 11.93 -8.56 17.78
CA CYS A 442 12.23 -9.52 16.70
C CYS A 442 11.11 -9.52 15.66
N GLY A 443 9.86 -9.49 16.13
CA GLY A 443 8.67 -9.36 15.28
C GLY A 443 8.76 -8.16 14.33
N ASP A 444 9.05 -6.96 14.84
CA ASP A 444 9.09 -5.73 14.03
C ASP A 444 10.39 -5.53 13.24
N MET A 445 11.48 -6.16 13.68
CA MET A 445 12.74 -6.21 12.94
C MET A 445 12.64 -7.13 11.73
N SER A 446 11.85 -8.20 11.81
CA SER A 446 11.59 -9.10 10.69
C SER A 446 10.36 -8.66 9.87
N THR A 447 10.17 -9.21 8.68
CA THR A 447 8.98 -8.89 7.87
C THR A 447 8.71 -9.95 6.79
N VAL A 448 7.43 -10.28 6.60
CA VAL A 448 6.96 -11.10 5.47
C VAL A 448 6.40 -10.22 4.35
N SER A 449 5.72 -9.12 4.67
CA SER A 449 5.13 -8.22 3.66
C SER A 449 6.17 -7.63 2.71
N THR A 450 7.34 -7.23 3.22
CA THR A 450 8.45 -6.76 2.37
C THR A 450 9.06 -7.92 1.59
N PHE A 451 9.24 -9.08 2.22
CA PHE A 451 9.81 -10.28 1.60
C PHE A 451 9.00 -10.77 0.39
N VAL A 452 7.66 -10.85 0.48
CA VAL A 452 6.81 -11.25 -0.65
C VAL A 452 6.71 -10.17 -1.73
N GLY A 453 6.76 -8.89 -1.35
CA GLY A 453 6.84 -7.79 -2.32
C GLY A 453 8.15 -7.84 -3.11
N GLU A 454 9.28 -8.09 -2.44
CA GLU A 454 10.56 -8.30 -3.10
C GLU A 454 10.54 -9.52 -4.00
N MET A 455 9.93 -10.62 -3.54
CA MET A 455 9.69 -11.81 -4.35
C MET A 455 8.93 -11.47 -5.63
N TYR A 456 7.88 -10.63 -5.56
CA TYR A 456 7.16 -10.17 -6.74
C TYR A 456 8.06 -9.37 -7.71
N SER A 457 8.92 -8.49 -7.19
CA SER A 457 9.81 -7.62 -7.98
C SER A 457 10.95 -8.33 -8.71
N ILE A 458 11.30 -9.56 -8.32
CA ILE A 458 12.37 -10.32 -8.98
C ILE A 458 11.86 -10.88 -10.32
N GLU A 459 12.39 -10.36 -11.43
CA GLU A 459 11.99 -10.74 -12.79
C GLU A 459 12.30 -12.21 -13.13
N LYS A 460 13.52 -12.66 -12.81
CA LYS A 460 13.98 -14.00 -13.16
C LYS A 460 13.41 -15.03 -12.18
N ILE A 461 12.55 -15.91 -12.68
CA ILE A 461 11.87 -16.96 -11.90
C ILE A 461 12.84 -17.81 -11.07
N ARG A 462 14.01 -18.17 -11.61
CA ARG A 462 15.04 -18.92 -10.89
C ARG A 462 15.57 -18.18 -9.66
N HIS A 463 15.82 -16.87 -9.77
CA HIS A 463 16.30 -16.06 -8.66
C HIS A 463 15.21 -15.84 -7.60
N LYS A 464 13.96 -15.70 -8.03
CA LYS A 464 12.79 -15.58 -7.14
C LYS A 464 12.71 -16.78 -6.19
N TYR A 465 12.65 -17.99 -6.76
CA TYR A 465 12.58 -19.21 -5.95
C TYR A 465 13.86 -19.48 -5.15
N LEU A 466 15.03 -19.13 -5.69
CA LEU A 466 16.29 -19.26 -4.95
C LEU A 466 16.33 -18.33 -3.72
N TYR A 467 15.87 -17.08 -3.85
CA TYR A 467 15.79 -16.13 -2.73
C TYR A 467 14.87 -16.65 -1.62
N VAL A 468 13.69 -17.15 -1.99
CA VAL A 468 12.73 -17.74 -1.05
C VAL A 468 13.32 -18.95 -0.35
N LEU A 469 13.87 -19.89 -1.14
CA LEU A 469 14.43 -21.14 -0.64
C LEU A 469 15.58 -20.87 0.34
N ILE A 470 16.51 -19.97 -0.01
CA ILE A 470 17.62 -19.57 0.86
C ILE A 470 17.09 -18.94 2.14
N SER A 471 16.12 -18.01 2.05
CA SER A 471 15.58 -17.31 3.22
C SER A 471 14.92 -18.27 4.21
N VAL A 472 14.09 -19.20 3.72
CA VAL A 472 13.40 -20.18 4.56
C VAL A 472 14.38 -21.20 5.13
N ILE A 473 15.23 -21.82 4.30
CA ILE A 473 16.16 -22.86 4.77
C ILE A 473 17.15 -22.29 5.80
N VAL A 474 17.74 -21.13 5.53
CA VAL A 474 18.72 -20.54 6.46
C VAL A 474 18.03 -20.15 7.77
N GLY A 475 16.81 -19.60 7.73
CA GLY A 475 16.02 -19.32 8.93
C GLY A 475 15.79 -20.57 9.79
N GLN A 476 15.40 -21.68 9.16
CA GLN A 476 15.20 -22.96 9.84
C GLN A 476 16.49 -23.55 10.40
N VAL A 477 17.60 -23.51 9.65
CA VAL A 477 18.90 -24.02 10.12
C VAL A 477 19.37 -23.21 11.33
N ILE A 478 19.30 -21.88 11.28
CA ILE A 478 19.67 -21.02 12.41
C ILE A 478 18.80 -21.35 13.63
N GLY A 479 17.47 -21.41 13.46
CA GLY A 479 16.55 -21.71 14.54
C GLY A 479 16.78 -23.09 15.16
N LEU A 480 16.98 -24.14 14.35
CA LEU A 480 17.26 -25.48 14.86
C LEU A 480 18.60 -25.59 15.58
N LEU A 481 19.63 -24.87 15.14
CA LEU A 481 20.91 -24.83 15.86
C LEU A 481 20.80 -24.12 17.21
N ILE A 482 20.01 -23.03 17.29
CA ILE A 482 19.90 -22.22 18.51
C ILE A 482 18.87 -22.80 19.48
N TYR A 483 17.69 -23.18 19.01
CA TYR A 483 16.57 -23.69 19.83
C TYR A 483 16.55 -25.22 19.89
N GLY A 484 16.79 -25.90 18.77
CA GLY A 484 16.70 -27.36 18.69
C GLY A 484 17.72 -28.05 19.60
N ILE A 485 18.98 -27.58 19.63
CA ILE A 485 20.01 -28.16 20.48
C ILE A 485 19.63 -28.11 21.98
N PRO A 486 19.28 -26.94 22.57
CA PRO A 486 18.79 -26.89 23.95
C PRO A 486 17.50 -27.70 24.17
N TYR A 487 16.62 -27.79 23.17
CA TYR A 487 15.39 -28.59 23.28
C TYR A 487 15.66 -30.09 23.40
N TRP A 488 16.60 -30.64 22.61
CA TRP A 488 16.88 -32.09 22.60
C TRP A 488 17.78 -32.56 23.75
N VAL A 489 18.52 -31.65 24.38
CA VAL A 489 19.41 -31.95 25.51
C VAL A 489 18.72 -31.76 26.87
N ARG A 490 17.57 -31.08 26.88
CA ARG A 490 16.67 -30.98 28.05
C ARG A 490 16.09 -32.34 28.40
#